data_AF-A0A0B1TH90-F1
#
_entry.id   AF-A0A0B1TH90-F1
#
_cell.length_a   1.000
_cell.length_b   1.000
_cell.length_c   1.000
_cell.angle_alpha   90.00
_cell.angle_beta   90.00
_cell.angle_gamma   90.00
#
_symmetry.space_group_name_H-M   'P 1'
#
loop_
_entity.id
_entity.type
_entity.pdbx_description
1 polymer ?
#
loop_
_entity_poly.entity_id
_entity_poly.type
_entity_poly.pdbx_seq_one_letter_code
_entity_poly.pdbx_strand_id
1 'polypeptide(L)'
;MMEANNYAYDVKQQKCVAFKYGGCLGNENNFETLKKCRSLCDGVVDPTPSGPSAGVCALPISTGKCRAALRRYGYDSTLKKCVSFIYGGCEGNANRFETMEDCQSSCEQQDMPSTIPGNV
;
A
#
# COMPACT_ATOMS: atom_id res chain seq x y z
N MET A 1 5.97 -8.63 37.53
CA MET A 1 5.47 -7.94 36.32
C MET A 1 6.69 -7.65 35.47
N MET A 2 6.82 -8.26 34.30
CA MET A 2 7.98 -8.06 33.42
C MET A 2 7.62 -6.95 32.43
N GLU A 3 8.27 -5.80 32.57
CA GLU A 3 8.12 -4.69 31.64
C GLU A 3 8.93 -4.95 30.38
N ALA A 4 8.38 -4.57 29.23
CA ALA A 4 9.11 -4.60 27.98
C ALA A 4 10.07 -3.41 27.95
N ASN A 5 11.33 -3.66 27.63
CA ASN A 5 12.37 -2.64 27.67
C ASN A 5 12.73 -2.10 26.28
N ASN A 6 12.26 -2.78 25.23
CA ASN A 6 12.57 -2.46 23.84
C ASN A 6 11.37 -2.73 22.93
N TYR A 7 11.42 -2.18 21.71
CA TYR A 7 10.39 -2.28 20.69
C TYR A 7 11.02 -2.70 19.37
N ALA A 8 10.34 -3.54 18.60
CA ALA A 8 10.74 -3.94 17.25
C ALA A 8 9.53 -3.79 16.32
N TYR A 9 9.76 -3.42 15.07
CA TYR A 9 8.71 -3.41 14.06
C TYR A 9 8.41 -4.82 13.58
N ASP A 10 7.17 -5.25 13.76
CA ASP A 10 6.65 -6.49 13.21
C ASP A 10 5.99 -6.20 11.86
N VAL A 11 6.61 -6.68 10.78
CA VAL A 11 6.14 -6.49 9.40
C VAL A 11 4.80 -7.18 9.12
N LYS A 12 4.49 -8.28 9.81
CA LYS A 12 3.23 -9.03 9.62
C LYS A 12 2.07 -8.30 10.28
N GLN A 13 2.34 -7.67 11.42
CA GLN A 13 1.37 -6.89 12.19
C GLN A 13 1.38 -5.40 11.83
N GLN A 14 2.29 -4.99 10.94
CA GLN A 14 2.57 -3.62 10.54
C GLN A 14 2.65 -2.64 11.72
N LYS A 15 3.28 -3.08 12.82
CA LYS A 15 3.31 -2.29 14.05
C LYS A 15 4.57 -2.56 14.87
N CYS A 16 4.96 -1.54 15.62
CA CYS A 16 5.97 -1.68 16.65
C CYS A 16 5.42 -2.47 17.83
N VAL A 17 5.99 -3.64 18.07
CA VAL A 17 5.67 -4.53 19.19
C VAL A 17 6.75 -4.43 20.26
N ALA A 18 6.32 -4.39 21.52
CA ALA A 18 7.23 -4.37 22.65
C ALA A 18 7.79 -5.79 22.90
N PHE A 19 9.07 -5.90 23.23
CA PHE A 19 9.72 -7.18 23.51
C PHE A 19 10.80 -7.03 24.59
N LYS A 20 11.23 -8.18 25.12
CA LYS A 20 12.32 -8.24 26.10
C LYS A 20 13.65 -8.42 25.38
N TYR A 21 14.51 -7.41 25.45
CA TYR A 21 15.86 -7.48 24.90
C TYR A 21 16.88 -7.68 26.02
N GLY A 22 17.78 -8.66 25.84
CA GLY A 22 18.82 -9.00 26.82
C GLY A 22 20.02 -8.04 26.85
N GLY A 23 20.07 -7.02 25.98
CA GLY A 23 21.09 -5.96 26.00
C GLY A 23 22.29 -6.16 25.06
N CYS A 24 22.43 -7.28 24.35
CA CYS A 24 23.52 -7.53 23.41
C CYS A 24 23.10 -8.37 22.19
N LEU A 25 23.91 -8.35 21.12
CA LEU A 25 23.70 -9.09 19.86
C LEU A 25 22.37 -8.80 19.12
N GLY A 26 21.84 -7.58 19.27
CA GLY A 26 20.67 -7.10 18.54
C GLY A 26 20.96 -6.69 17.10
N ASN A 27 19.90 -6.37 16.37
CA ASN A 27 19.95 -5.80 15.03
C ASN A 27 19.29 -4.40 15.02
N GLU A 28 19.26 -3.77 13.84
CA GLU A 28 18.71 -2.42 13.65
C GLU A 28 17.21 -2.32 13.97
N ASN A 29 16.46 -3.43 13.99
CA ASN A 29 15.05 -3.48 14.34
C ASN A 29 14.85 -3.61 15.86
N ASN A 30 15.51 -2.74 16.62
CA ASN A 30 15.47 -2.72 18.07
C ASN A 30 15.54 -1.26 18.58
N PHE A 31 14.46 -0.80 19.18
CA PHE A 31 14.25 0.58 19.57
C PHE A 31 13.95 0.69 21.06
N GLU A 32 14.59 1.63 21.73
CA GLU A 32 14.41 1.89 23.17
C GLU A 32 13.01 2.44 23.49
N THR A 33 12.34 3.09 22.52
CA THR A 33 11.00 3.65 22.71
C THR A 33 10.08 3.34 21.55
N LEU A 34 8.80 3.18 21.87
CA LEU A 34 7.73 3.00 20.89
C LEU A 34 7.69 4.16 19.88
N LYS A 35 7.92 5.39 20.34
CA LYS A 35 7.93 6.59 19.48
C LYS A 35 9.07 6.56 18.46
N LYS A 36 10.26 6.11 18.85
CA LYS A 36 11.42 5.95 17.95
C LYS A 36 11.16 4.85 16.92
N CYS A 37 10.65 3.70 17.37
CA CYS A 37 10.24 2.63 16.47
C CYS A 37 9.20 3.12 15.46
N ARG A 38 8.13 3.78 15.93
CA ARG A 38 7.07 4.28 15.06
C ARG A 38 7.58 5.35 14.09
N SER A 39 8.37 6.31 14.57
CA SER A 39 8.89 7.36 13.69
C SER A 39 9.80 6.85 12.56
N LEU A 40 10.39 5.66 12.71
CA LEU A 40 11.29 5.06 11.73
C LEU A 40 10.63 3.96 10.89
N CYS A 41 9.62 3.27 11.44
CA CYS A 41 9.01 2.09 10.84
C CYS A 41 7.50 2.21 10.57
N ASP A 42 6.79 3.11 11.26
CA ASP A 42 5.37 3.37 11.02
C ASP A 42 5.23 4.08 9.66
N GLY A 43 4.45 3.51 8.75
CA GLY A 43 4.41 3.97 7.37
C GLY A 43 5.55 3.47 6.47
N VAL A 44 6.42 2.57 6.95
CA VAL A 44 7.22 1.69 6.07
C VAL A 44 6.27 0.64 5.52
N VAL A 45 5.39 1.10 4.63
CA VAL A 45 4.79 0.23 3.64
C VAL A 45 5.95 -0.34 2.85
N ASP A 46 5.99 -1.66 2.79
CA ASP A 46 6.89 -2.39 1.91
C ASP A 46 6.96 -1.68 0.53
N PRO A 47 8.11 -1.67 -0.19
CA PRO A 47 8.15 -1.15 -1.56
C PRO A 47 7.21 -1.88 -2.53
N THR A 48 6.47 -2.90 -2.07
CA THR A 48 5.28 -3.41 -2.76
C THR A 48 4.03 -2.58 -2.44
N PRO A 49 3.32 -2.08 -3.47
CA PRO A 49 2.23 -1.13 -3.31
C PRO A 49 1.01 -1.80 -2.67
N SER A 50 0.90 -1.73 -1.34
CA SER A 50 -0.36 -1.93 -0.63
C SER A 50 -1.25 -0.69 -0.85
N GLY A 51 -1.92 -0.68 -2.00
CA GLY A 51 -2.95 0.28 -2.37
C GLY A 51 -2.41 1.58 -2.96
N PRO A 52 -2.79 1.95 -4.19
CA PRO A 52 -2.66 3.34 -4.58
C PRO A 52 -3.47 4.18 -3.60
N SER A 53 -2.87 5.27 -3.15
CA SER A 53 -3.62 6.37 -2.57
C SER A 53 -4.79 6.70 -3.50
N ALA A 54 -5.97 6.99 -2.95
CA ALA A 54 -7.17 7.35 -3.73
C ALA A 54 -6.89 8.41 -4.83
N GLY A 55 -5.81 9.18 -4.68
CA GLY A 55 -5.28 10.08 -5.70
C GLY A 55 -4.92 9.42 -7.04
N VAL A 56 -4.34 8.21 -7.08
CA VAL A 56 -3.99 7.52 -8.34
C VAL A 56 -5.23 7.17 -9.13
N CYS A 57 -6.25 6.61 -8.47
CA CYS A 57 -7.51 6.22 -9.10
C CYS A 57 -8.33 7.45 -9.56
N ALA A 58 -8.01 8.64 -9.06
CA ALA A 58 -8.62 9.90 -9.52
C ALA A 58 -7.92 10.49 -10.77
N LEU A 59 -6.74 9.99 -11.15
CA LEU A 59 -6.02 10.49 -12.33
C LEU A 59 -6.71 10.02 -13.63
N PRO A 60 -6.64 10.80 -14.72
CA PRO A 60 -7.16 10.36 -16.01
C PRO A 60 -6.32 9.21 -16.59
N ILE A 61 -6.94 8.32 -17.37
CA ILE A 61 -6.20 7.32 -18.15
C ILE A 61 -5.32 8.04 -19.19
N SER A 62 -4.04 7.70 -19.26
CA SER A 62 -3.07 8.38 -20.13
C SER A 62 -2.27 7.44 -21.01
N THR A 63 -2.46 7.54 -22.33
CA THR A 63 -1.71 6.78 -23.35
C THR A 63 -0.25 7.22 -23.46
N GLY A 64 0.10 8.46 -23.11
CA GLY A 64 1.43 9.03 -23.35
C GLY A 64 1.71 9.34 -24.82
N LYS A 65 2.89 9.93 -25.13
CA LYS A 65 3.24 10.40 -26.48
C LYS A 65 3.85 9.34 -27.41
N CYS A 66 4.38 8.26 -26.85
CA CYS A 66 5.00 7.19 -27.62
C CYS A 66 3.96 6.31 -28.34
N ARG A 67 4.40 5.46 -29.27
CA ARG A 67 3.52 4.71 -30.19
C ARG A 67 3.62 3.19 -30.07
N ALA A 68 4.09 2.67 -28.94
CA ALA A 68 3.97 1.24 -28.66
C ALA A 68 2.50 0.86 -28.42
N ALA A 69 2.16 -0.41 -28.64
CA ALA A 69 0.81 -0.93 -28.43
C ALA A 69 0.76 -1.84 -27.19
N LEU A 70 1.01 -1.27 -26.00
CA LEU A 70 1.05 -2.03 -24.76
C LEU A 70 -0.33 -2.04 -24.10
N ARG A 71 -0.95 -3.21 -23.97
CA ARG A 71 -2.19 -3.34 -23.19
C ARG A 71 -1.90 -3.08 -21.72
N ARG A 72 -2.66 -2.18 -21.11
CA ARG A 72 -2.62 -1.84 -19.68
C ARG A 72 -4.04 -1.62 -19.16
N TYR A 73 -4.17 -1.50 -17.85
CA TYR A 73 -5.45 -1.31 -17.18
C TYR A 73 -5.44 0.01 -16.40
N GLY A 74 -6.55 0.74 -16.40
CA GLY A 74 -6.68 1.99 -15.66
C GLY A 74 -8.11 2.13 -15.16
N TYR A 75 -8.28 2.83 -14.05
CA TYR A 75 -9.58 3.08 -13.46
C TYR A 75 -10.27 4.26 -14.16
N ASP A 76 -11.45 4.00 -14.70
CA ASP A 76 -12.35 5.02 -15.22
C ASP A 76 -13.30 5.45 -14.09
N SER A 77 -13.09 6.66 -13.56
CA SER A 77 -13.90 7.21 -12.47
C SER A 77 -15.33 7.55 -12.87
N THR A 78 -15.61 7.70 -14.18
CA THR A 78 -16.96 7.94 -14.70
C THR A 78 -17.75 6.63 -14.69
N LEU A 79 -17.12 5.54 -15.13
CA LEU A 79 -17.72 4.20 -15.11
C LEU A 79 -17.63 3.53 -13.73
N LYS A 80 -16.80 4.09 -12.84
CA LYS A 80 -16.38 3.49 -11.57
C LYS A 80 -15.84 2.08 -11.76
N LYS A 81 -15.07 1.87 -12.83
CA LYS A 81 -14.56 0.55 -13.21
C LYS A 81 -13.17 0.61 -13.82
N CYS A 82 -12.41 -0.45 -13.61
CA CYS A 82 -11.18 -0.72 -14.32
C CYS A 82 -11.46 -1.14 -15.76
N VAL A 83 -10.78 -0.47 -16.69
CA VAL A 83 -10.89 -0.70 -18.13
C VAL A 83 -9.52 -0.91 -18.74
N SER A 84 -9.46 -1.69 -19.82
CA SER A 84 -8.22 -1.85 -20.59
C SER A 84 -8.02 -0.68 -21.54
N PHE A 85 -6.78 -0.21 -21.68
CA PHE A 85 -6.39 0.79 -22.67
C PHE A 85 -5.02 0.45 -23.30
N ILE A 86 -4.67 1.16 -24.37
CA ILE A 86 -3.36 1.05 -25.01
C ILE A 86 -2.44 2.15 -24.50
N TYR A 87 -1.33 1.75 -23.90
CA TYR A 87 -0.25 2.62 -23.46
C TYR A 87 0.86 2.69 -24.51
N GLY A 88 1.24 3.90 -24.86
CA GLY A 88 2.24 4.24 -25.87
C GLY A 88 3.67 3.84 -25.51
N GLY A 89 3.95 3.46 -24.26
CA GLY A 89 5.26 2.98 -23.80
C GLY A 89 6.15 4.04 -23.15
N CYS A 90 5.74 5.32 -23.13
CA CYS A 90 6.45 6.36 -22.37
C CYS A 90 5.48 7.41 -21.80
N GLU A 91 5.93 8.11 -20.75
CA GLU A 91 5.16 9.13 -20.02
C GLU A 91 3.84 8.58 -19.42
N GLY A 92 2.78 9.37 -19.45
CA GLY A 92 1.53 9.08 -18.77
C GLY A 92 1.60 9.32 -17.26
N ASN A 93 0.81 8.56 -16.51
CA ASN A 93 0.70 8.73 -15.06
C ASN A 93 0.54 7.36 -14.35
N ALA A 94 0.29 7.40 -13.04
CA ALA A 94 0.21 6.23 -12.19
C ALA A 94 -1.12 5.43 -12.32
N ASN A 95 -2.16 5.97 -12.97
CA ASN A 95 -3.40 5.23 -13.24
C ASN A 95 -3.20 4.27 -14.42
N ARG A 96 -2.28 3.32 -14.22
CA ARG A 96 -1.82 2.35 -15.22
C ARG A 96 -1.24 1.13 -14.52
N PHE A 97 -2.02 0.07 -14.53
CA PHE A 97 -1.73 -1.22 -13.93
C PHE A 97 -1.40 -2.25 -15.02
N GLU A 98 -0.63 -3.27 -14.65
CA GLU A 98 -0.22 -4.34 -15.57
C GLU A 98 -1.32 -5.39 -15.74
N THR A 99 -2.07 -5.68 -14.68
CA THR A 99 -3.18 -6.63 -14.70
C THR A 99 -4.51 -5.94 -14.36
N MET A 100 -5.62 -6.59 -14.73
CA MET A 100 -6.94 -6.13 -14.34
C MET A 100 -7.10 -6.24 -12.81
N GLU A 101 -6.71 -7.37 -12.23
CA GLU A 101 -6.82 -7.64 -10.80
C GLU A 101 -6.10 -6.59 -9.95
N ASP A 102 -4.91 -6.15 -10.36
CA ASP A 102 -4.18 -5.06 -9.70
C ASP A 102 -4.99 -3.77 -9.71
N CYS A 103 -5.56 -3.40 -10.87
CA CYS A 103 -6.39 -2.20 -10.99
C CYS A 103 -7.63 -2.28 -10.10
N GLN A 104 -8.35 -3.41 -10.12
CA GLN A 104 -9.58 -3.59 -9.36
C GLN A 104 -9.31 -3.56 -7.86
N SER A 105 -8.28 -4.27 -7.41
CA SER A 105 -7.87 -4.30 -6.01
C SER A 105 -7.41 -2.92 -5.53
N SER A 106 -6.83 -2.16 -6.45
CA SER A 106 -6.35 -0.81 -6.20
C SER A 106 -7.45 0.24 -6.12
N CYS A 107 -8.45 0.17 -7.00
CA CYS A 107 -9.36 1.30 -7.26
C CYS A 107 -10.85 0.97 -7.11
N GLU A 108 -11.25 -0.30 -7.15
CA GLU A 108 -12.66 -0.72 -7.05
C GLU A 108 -13.06 -1.17 -5.63
N GLN A 109 -12.12 -1.31 -4.69
CA GLN A 109 -12.41 -1.77 -3.31
C GLN A 109 -13.17 -0.75 -2.42
N GLN A 110 -13.71 0.33 -2.98
CA GLN A 110 -14.46 1.33 -2.22
C GLN A 110 -15.92 0.94 -1.91
N ASP A 111 -16.33 -0.30 -2.22
CA ASP A 111 -17.68 -0.82 -1.93
C ASP A 111 -17.67 -2.03 -0.98
N MET A 112 -16.64 -2.22 -0.15
CA MET A 112 -16.81 -3.10 1.01
C MET A 112 -17.60 -2.31 2.08
N PRO A 113 -18.84 -2.68 2.42
CA PRO A 113 -19.49 -2.11 3.57
C PRO A 113 -18.67 -2.51 4.80
N SER A 114 -18.06 -1.53 5.47
CA SER A 114 -17.59 -1.65 6.86
C SER A 114 -18.77 -1.81 7.83
N THR A 115 -19.79 -2.60 7.47
CA THR A 115 -20.85 -3.03 8.37
C THR A 115 -20.37 -4.33 8.98
N ILE A 116 -19.72 -4.21 10.14
CA ILE A 116 -19.74 -5.28 11.14
C ILE A 116 -21.24 -5.56 11.40
N PRO A 117 -21.81 -6.74 11.07
CA PRO A 117 -23.12 -7.09 11.61
C PRO A 117 -22.95 -7.20 13.13
N GLY A 118 -23.75 -6.44 13.88
CA GLY A 118 -23.62 -6.29 15.32
C GLY A 118 -23.66 -7.61 16.08
N ASN A 119 -22.95 -7.65 17.20
CA ASN A 119 -23.29 -8.53 18.31
C ASN A 119 -24.00 -7.69 19.38
N VAL A 120 -25.21 -8.15 19.68
CA VAL A 120 -26.10 -7.80 20.80
C VAL A 120 -25.39 -7.85 22.15
#